data_AF-A0A4S2FH88-F1
#
_entry.id   AF-A0A4S2FH88-F1
#
_cell.length_a   1.000
_cell.length_b   1.000
_cell.length_c   1.000
_cell.angle_alpha   90.00
_cell.angle_beta   90.00
_cell.angle_gamma   90.00
#
_symmetry.space_group_name_H-M   'P 1'
#
loop_
_entity.id
_entity.type
_entity.pdbx_description
1 polymer ?
#
loop_
_entity_poly.entity_id
_entity_poly.type
_entity_poly.pdbx_seq_one_letter_code
_entity_poly.pdbx_strand_id
1 'polypeptide(L)'
;GKETEKGTRKRYIASNLPTPGEEDFDTVIKKLKAEAGRRAEETDRQKRRNEERKRQRRLEEIKDVLPYRMGMKWGLKLGERVIVPPQYRKILPPVGIYCAFEENACQWGVMALDGKVVVEARYQKVEIEHNGTVHLTIIPGKVKEIKL
;
A
#
# COMPACT_ATOMS: atom_id res chain seq x y z
N GLY A 1 -14.63 48.44 57.74
CA GLY A 1 -15.67 48.08 56.76
C GLY A 1 -15.53 46.63 56.38
N LYS A 2 -16.54 46.03 55.74
CA LYS A 2 -16.52 44.65 55.22
C LYS A 2 -15.81 44.58 53.85
N GLU A 3 -15.72 43.34 53.34
CA GLU A 3 -15.29 42.91 51.98
C GLU A 3 -13.78 42.68 51.82
N THR A 4 -13.31 41.71 51.02
CA THR A 4 -14.02 40.63 50.30
C THR A 4 -14.16 39.37 51.22
N GLU A 5 -14.42 38.11 50.83
CA GLU A 5 -14.68 37.45 49.54
C GLU A 5 -15.57 36.19 49.69
N LYS A 6 -15.77 35.40 48.62
CA LYS A 6 -16.50 34.12 48.62
C LYS A 6 -15.62 32.97 48.09
N GLY A 7 -14.95 32.26 48.99
CA GLY A 7 -14.22 31.02 48.67
C GLY A 7 -15.19 29.87 48.35
N THR A 8 -15.51 29.68 47.07
CA THR A 8 -16.44 28.63 46.61
C THR A 8 -15.79 27.24 46.69
N ARG A 9 -15.90 26.60 47.85
CA ARG A 9 -15.41 25.23 48.11
C ARG A 9 -16.16 24.22 47.23
N LYS A 10 -15.52 23.76 46.14
CA LYS A 10 -16.01 22.65 45.32
C LYS A 10 -16.13 21.38 46.19
N ARG A 11 -17.37 20.97 46.48
CA ARG A 11 -17.69 19.68 47.08
C ARG A 11 -17.90 18.68 45.96
N TYR A 12 -16.92 17.80 45.74
CA TYR A 12 -17.08 16.65 44.87
C TYR A 12 -17.93 15.62 45.61
N ILE A 13 -19.13 15.34 45.11
CA ILE A 13 -20.01 14.28 45.60
C ILE A 13 -20.32 13.37 44.42
N ALA A 14 -19.71 12.19 44.40
CA ALA A 14 -20.19 10.94 43.79
C ALA A 14 -19.06 9.89 43.83
N SER A 15 -18.79 9.32 45.02
CA SER A 15 -18.05 8.05 45.07
C SER A 15 -19.02 6.93 44.70
N ASN A 16 -19.23 6.74 43.40
CA ASN A 16 -19.96 5.58 42.89
C ASN A 16 -19.05 4.36 43.03
N LEU A 17 -19.06 3.73 44.21
CA LEU A 17 -18.61 2.34 44.29
C LEU A 17 -19.60 1.50 43.47
N PRO A 18 -19.14 0.70 42.50
CA PRO A 18 -20.02 -0.18 41.75
C PRO A 18 -20.70 -1.17 42.70
N THR A 19 -21.99 -1.43 42.48
CA THR A 19 -22.75 -2.37 43.30
C THR A 19 -22.30 -3.82 43.03
N PRO A 20 -22.43 -4.74 44.01
CA PRO A 20 -21.97 -6.12 43.83
C PRO A 20 -22.76 -6.85 42.72
N GLY A 21 -22.17 -6.92 41.53
CA GLY A 21 -22.79 -7.49 40.32
C GLY A 21 -22.70 -6.62 39.07
N GLU A 22 -22.38 -5.33 39.20
CA GLU A 22 -22.07 -4.47 38.05
C GLU A 22 -20.68 -4.81 37.49
N GLU A 23 -20.55 -4.96 36.17
CA GLU A 23 -19.23 -5.15 35.54
C GLU A 23 -18.36 -3.92 35.77
N ASP A 24 -17.15 -4.13 36.29
CA ASP A 24 -16.16 -3.08 36.50
C ASP A 24 -15.96 -2.23 35.23
N PHE A 25 -15.95 -0.91 35.39
CA PHE A 25 -15.85 0.04 34.29
C PHE A 25 -14.58 -0.17 33.45
N ASP A 26 -13.45 -0.54 34.05
CA ASP A 26 -12.23 -0.83 33.29
C ASP A 26 -12.40 -2.09 32.43
N THR A 27 -13.08 -3.12 32.96
CA THR A 27 -13.49 -4.32 32.21
C THR A 27 -14.41 -3.97 31.02
N VAL A 28 -15.42 -3.12 31.20
CA VAL A 28 -16.32 -2.68 30.11
C VAL A 28 -15.55 -1.87 29.05
N ILE A 29 -14.71 -0.93 29.48
CA ILE A 29 -13.88 -0.11 28.57
C ILE A 29 -12.86 -0.96 27.80
N LYS A 30 -12.27 -1.99 28.42
CA LYS A 30 -11.41 -2.98 27.75
C LYS A 30 -12.16 -3.75 26.67
N LYS A 31 -13.37 -4.24 26.96
CA LYS A 31 -14.23 -4.93 25.97
C LYS A 31 -14.54 -4.03 24.77
N LEU A 32 -14.96 -2.79 25.02
CA LEU A 32 -15.29 -1.82 23.97
C LEU A 32 -14.09 -1.44 23.09
N LYS A 33 -12.91 -1.21 23.70
CA LYS A 33 -11.66 -0.96 22.95
C LYS A 33 -11.27 -2.15 22.06
N ALA A 34 -11.37 -3.37 22.59
CA ALA A 34 -11.09 -4.59 21.82
C ALA A 34 -12.09 -4.80 20.68
N GLU A 35 -13.36 -4.47 20.87
CA GLU A 35 -14.37 -4.54 19.82
C GLU A 35 -14.15 -3.47 18.74
N ALA A 36 -13.86 -2.24 19.12
CA ALA A 36 -13.51 -1.17 18.18
C ALA A 36 -12.26 -1.53 17.34
N GLY A 37 -11.25 -2.13 17.96
CA GLY A 37 -10.08 -2.69 17.27
C GLY A 37 -10.45 -3.72 16.22
N ARG A 38 -11.19 -4.78 16.61
CA ARG A 38 -11.66 -5.83 15.66
C ARG A 38 -12.48 -5.25 14.50
N ARG A 39 -13.40 -4.32 14.76
CA ARG A 39 -14.21 -3.67 13.72
C ARG A 39 -13.35 -2.84 12.76
N ALA A 40 -12.32 -2.15 13.27
CA ALA A 40 -11.37 -1.39 12.44
C ALA A 40 -10.52 -2.32 11.55
N GLU A 41 -9.97 -3.39 12.12
CA GLU A 41 -9.21 -4.43 11.40
C GLU A 41 -10.04 -5.11 10.30
N GLU A 42 -11.29 -5.47 10.59
CA GLU A 42 -12.20 -6.07 9.61
C GLU A 42 -12.56 -5.10 8.48
N THR A 43 -12.83 -3.83 8.81
CA THR A 43 -13.11 -2.78 7.83
C THR A 43 -11.91 -2.54 6.92
N ASP A 44 -10.69 -2.46 7.47
CA ASP A 44 -9.47 -2.30 6.68
C ASP A 44 -9.19 -3.53 5.79
N ARG A 45 -9.36 -4.75 6.32
CA ARG A 45 -9.26 -5.99 5.53
C ARG A 45 -10.24 -6.01 4.36
N GLN A 46 -11.49 -5.62 4.59
CA GLN A 46 -12.52 -5.56 3.56
C GLN A 46 -12.26 -4.42 2.56
N LYS A 47 -11.68 -3.31 2.99
CA LYS A 47 -11.23 -2.22 2.13
C LYS A 47 -10.11 -2.68 1.19
N ARG A 48 -9.03 -3.29 1.72
CA ARG A 48 -7.92 -3.86 0.94
C ARG A 48 -8.42 -4.84 -0.14
N ARG A 49 -9.28 -5.79 0.23
CA ARG A 49 -9.88 -6.75 -0.71
C ARG A 49 -10.70 -6.08 -1.82
N ASN A 50 -11.43 -5.01 -1.49
CA ASN A 50 -12.19 -4.23 -2.47
C ASN A 50 -11.29 -3.41 -3.40
N GLU A 51 -10.18 -2.87 -2.90
CA GLU A 51 -9.17 -2.15 -3.69
C GLU A 51 -8.43 -3.10 -4.65
N GLU A 52 -8.03 -4.29 -4.19
CA GLU A 52 -7.46 -5.35 -5.02
C GLU A 52 -8.42 -5.77 -6.14
N ARG A 53 -9.70 -6.03 -5.82
CA ARG A 53 -10.72 -6.37 -6.82
C ARG A 53 -10.95 -5.24 -7.85
N LYS A 54 -10.93 -3.97 -7.41
CA LYS A 54 -11.01 -2.81 -8.32
C LYS A 54 -9.76 -2.69 -9.18
N ARG A 55 -8.57 -2.94 -8.63
CA ARG A 55 -7.30 -2.94 -9.36
C ARG A 55 -7.27 -4.03 -10.43
N GLN A 56 -7.71 -5.24 -10.08
CA GLN A 56 -7.73 -6.38 -10.99
C GLN A 56 -8.58 -6.09 -12.24
N ARG A 57 -9.79 -5.55 -12.07
CA ARG A 57 -10.64 -5.11 -13.20
C ARG A 57 -9.96 -4.08 -14.10
N ARG A 58 -9.28 -3.08 -13.52
CA ARG A 58 -8.52 -2.10 -14.31
C ARG A 58 -7.39 -2.75 -15.11
N LEU A 59 -6.70 -3.75 -14.56
CA LEU A 59 -5.65 -4.47 -15.30
C LEU A 59 -6.22 -5.32 -16.45
N GLU A 60 -7.43 -5.87 -16.29
CA GLU A 60 -8.14 -6.61 -17.35
C GLU A 60 -8.59 -5.70 -18.51
N GLU A 61 -8.89 -4.43 -18.21
CA GLU A 61 -9.22 -3.38 -19.20
C GLU A 61 -7.97 -2.79 -19.88
N ILE A 62 -6.83 -2.73 -19.17
CA ILE A 62 -5.57 -2.14 -19.64
C ILE A 62 -4.79 -3.18 -20.46
N LYS A 63 -5.19 -3.34 -21.72
CA LYS A 63 -4.48 -4.10 -22.76
C LYS A 63 -3.66 -3.14 -23.62
N ASP A 64 -2.64 -3.64 -24.32
CA ASP A 64 -1.85 -2.89 -25.32
C ASP A 64 -1.17 -1.60 -24.79
N VAL A 65 -0.78 -1.59 -23.52
CA VAL A 65 0.11 -0.55 -22.97
C VAL A 65 1.50 -0.69 -23.57
N LEU A 66 2.07 0.44 -23.99
CA LEU A 66 3.41 0.49 -24.56
C LEU A 66 4.33 1.45 -23.78
N PRO A 67 5.63 1.14 -23.68
CA PRO A 67 6.63 2.09 -23.23
C PRO A 67 6.70 3.29 -24.17
N TYR A 68 6.71 4.49 -23.62
CA TYR A 68 7.00 5.72 -24.35
C TYR A 68 8.11 6.50 -23.66
N ARG A 69 8.76 7.37 -24.43
CA ARG A 69 9.87 8.19 -23.95
C ARG A 69 9.52 9.67 -24.13
N MET A 70 9.80 10.47 -23.09
CA MET A 70 9.71 11.93 -23.14
C MET A 70 11.04 12.50 -22.62
N GLY A 71 11.77 13.20 -23.50
CA GLY A 71 13.14 13.61 -23.22
C GLY A 71 14.08 12.43 -22.93
N MET A 72 14.65 12.38 -21.73
CA MET A 72 15.56 11.30 -21.29
C MET A 72 14.89 10.23 -20.41
N LYS A 73 13.58 10.33 -20.14
CA LYS A 73 12.86 9.44 -19.23
C LYS A 73 11.76 8.65 -19.95
N TRP A 74 11.45 7.47 -19.42
CA TRP A 74 10.46 6.53 -19.93
C TRP A 74 9.27 6.40 -18.98
N GLY A 75 8.08 6.23 -19.57
CA GLY A 75 6.82 5.95 -18.91
C GLY A 75 5.99 4.93 -19.70
N LEU A 76 4.76 4.69 -19.27
CA LEU A 76 3.80 3.79 -19.94
C LEU A 76 2.57 4.57 -20.44
N LYS A 77 2.12 4.29 -21.67
CA LYS A 77 0.89 4.86 -22.23
C LYS A 77 0.01 3.81 -22.89
N LEU A 78 -1.30 4.07 -22.90
CA LEU A 78 -2.33 3.33 -23.62
C LEU A 78 -2.93 4.23 -24.69
N GLY A 79 -2.52 4.05 -25.94
CA GLY A 79 -2.79 5.03 -27.00
C GLY A 79 -2.21 6.40 -26.62
N GLU A 80 -3.08 7.41 -26.45
CA GLU A 80 -2.71 8.76 -25.99
C GLU A 80 -2.86 8.97 -24.47
N ARG A 81 -3.41 7.99 -23.74
CA ARG A 81 -3.55 8.08 -22.28
C ARG A 81 -2.24 7.68 -21.61
N VAL A 82 -1.57 8.62 -20.95
CA VAL A 82 -0.47 8.30 -20.02
C VAL A 82 -1.02 7.50 -18.83
N ILE A 83 -0.43 6.33 -18.59
CA ILE A 83 -0.73 5.48 -17.41
C ILE A 83 0.34 5.71 -16.35
N VAL A 84 1.61 5.74 -16.77
CA VAL A 84 2.76 6.03 -15.90
C VAL A 84 3.54 7.21 -16.49
N PRO A 85 3.72 8.32 -15.74
CA PRO A 85 4.53 9.45 -16.17
C PRO A 85 5.98 9.05 -16.51
N PRO A 86 6.71 9.84 -17.31
CA PRO A 86 8.03 9.48 -17.75
C PRO A 86 9.06 9.77 -16.64
N GLN A 87 9.33 8.77 -15.80
CA GLN A 87 10.20 8.89 -14.62
C GLN A 87 11.38 7.90 -14.59
N TYR A 88 11.33 6.81 -15.37
CA TYR A 88 12.36 5.76 -15.38
C TYR A 88 13.46 6.02 -16.42
N ARG A 89 14.65 5.43 -16.25
CA ARG A 89 15.73 5.53 -17.26
C ARG A 89 15.46 4.67 -18.49
N LYS A 90 14.80 3.53 -18.30
CA LYS A 90 14.39 2.61 -19.37
C LYS A 90 13.19 1.79 -18.89
N ILE A 91 12.34 1.38 -19.84
CA ILE A 91 11.31 0.36 -19.63
C ILE A 91 11.40 -0.59 -20.82
N LEU A 92 11.34 -1.90 -20.59
CA LEU A 92 11.26 -2.91 -21.65
C LEU A 92 9.79 -3.13 -22.08
N PRO A 93 9.54 -3.59 -23.32
CA PRO A 93 8.20 -4.00 -23.75
C PRO A 93 7.55 -4.96 -22.74
N PRO A 94 6.25 -4.81 -22.44
CA PRO A 94 5.56 -5.71 -21.51
C PRO A 94 5.55 -7.17 -21.95
N VAL A 95 5.55 -8.05 -20.95
CA VAL A 95 5.30 -9.49 -21.08
C VAL A 95 4.11 -9.80 -20.18
N GLY A 96 2.96 -10.10 -20.80
CA GLY A 96 1.69 -10.17 -20.08
C GLY A 96 1.32 -8.82 -19.43
N ILE A 97 0.99 -8.83 -18.14
CA ILE A 97 0.64 -7.63 -17.36
C ILE A 97 1.83 -6.94 -16.68
N TYR A 98 3.06 -7.37 -16.98
CA TYR A 98 4.28 -6.92 -16.30
C TYR A 98 5.30 -6.34 -17.29
N CYS A 99 6.12 -5.41 -16.82
CA CYS A 99 7.27 -4.90 -17.58
C CYS A 99 8.47 -4.68 -16.64
N ALA A 100 9.66 -4.91 -17.18
CA ALA A 100 10.91 -4.61 -16.49
C ALA A 100 11.26 -3.13 -16.68
N PHE A 101 11.64 -2.45 -15.60
CA PHE A 101 12.03 -1.04 -15.62
C PHE A 101 13.40 -0.82 -14.99
N GLU A 102 14.11 0.19 -15.46
CA GLU A 102 15.40 0.64 -14.94
C GLU A 102 15.22 1.99 -14.24
N GLU A 103 15.44 2.04 -12.93
CA GLU A 103 15.30 3.27 -12.13
C GLU A 103 16.59 4.08 -12.17
N ASN A 104 17.69 3.45 -11.75
CA ASN A 104 19.07 3.95 -11.89
C ASN A 104 19.87 3.00 -12.79
N ALA A 105 21.07 3.42 -13.23
CA ALA A 105 21.89 2.60 -14.13
C ALA A 105 22.17 1.23 -13.52
N CYS A 106 21.84 0.15 -14.25
CA CYS A 106 21.94 -1.24 -13.79
C CYS A 106 21.13 -1.54 -12.50
N GLN A 107 20.06 -0.79 -12.25
CA GLN A 107 19.09 -1.05 -11.18
C GLN A 107 17.71 -1.31 -11.80
N TRP A 108 17.45 -2.58 -12.05
CA TRP A 108 16.25 -3.11 -12.66
C TRP A 108 15.27 -3.68 -11.64
N GLY A 109 13.99 -3.41 -11.88
CA GLY A 109 12.85 -3.95 -11.14
C GLY A 109 11.73 -4.39 -12.10
N VAL A 110 10.58 -4.80 -11.53
CA VAL A 110 9.37 -5.16 -12.28
C VAL A 110 8.19 -4.34 -11.77
N MET A 111 7.40 -3.79 -12.69
CA MET A 111 6.13 -3.15 -12.39
C MET A 111 5.01 -3.73 -13.26
N ALA A 112 3.80 -3.70 -12.73
CA ALA A 112 2.59 -4.00 -13.50
C ALA A 112 2.21 -2.83 -14.43
N LEU A 113 1.36 -3.09 -15.42
CA LEU A 113 0.92 -2.08 -16.40
C LEU A 113 0.20 -0.87 -15.77
N ASP A 114 -0.35 -0.99 -14.56
CA ASP A 114 -0.92 0.13 -13.80
C ASP A 114 0.10 0.98 -13.03
N GLY A 115 1.40 0.72 -13.22
CA GLY A 115 2.50 1.43 -12.56
C GLY A 115 2.84 0.93 -11.14
N LYS A 116 2.13 -0.07 -10.61
CA LYS A 116 2.50 -0.65 -9.31
C LYS A 116 3.80 -1.46 -9.45
N VAL A 117 4.85 -1.04 -8.75
CA VAL A 117 6.07 -1.83 -8.55
C VAL A 117 5.73 -3.12 -7.81
N VAL A 118 6.15 -4.26 -8.35
CA VAL A 118 6.03 -5.60 -7.75
C VAL A 118 7.37 -6.20 -7.38
N VAL A 119 8.46 -5.75 -8.01
CA VAL A 119 9.85 -6.03 -7.62
C VAL A 119 10.63 -4.73 -7.64
N GLU A 120 11.17 -4.35 -6.49
CA GLU A 120 12.03 -3.16 -6.31
C GLU A 120 13.26 -3.17 -7.23
N ALA A 121 13.71 -1.99 -7.66
CA ALA A 121 14.81 -1.81 -8.60
C ALA A 121 16.20 -2.08 -7.96
N ARG A 122 16.54 -3.35 -7.78
CA ARG A 122 17.73 -3.79 -7.02
C ARG A 122 18.61 -4.81 -7.77
N TYR A 123 18.27 -5.13 -9.01
CA TYR A 123 18.91 -6.20 -9.79
C TYR A 123 19.66 -5.64 -10.99
N GLN A 124 20.78 -6.24 -11.39
CA GLN A 124 21.54 -5.80 -12.57
C GLN A 124 20.84 -6.11 -13.89
N LYS A 125 19.99 -7.14 -13.90
CA LYS A 125 19.18 -7.54 -15.06
C LYS A 125 17.92 -8.23 -14.56
N VAL A 126 16.82 -8.03 -15.29
CA VAL A 126 15.53 -8.67 -15.06
C VAL A 126 15.02 -9.21 -16.39
N GLU A 127 14.60 -10.47 -16.41
CA GLU A 127 13.97 -11.13 -17.56
C GLU A 127 12.63 -11.71 -17.12
N ILE A 128 11.58 -11.49 -17.92
CA ILE A 128 10.21 -11.91 -17.62
C ILE A 128 9.78 -12.92 -18.68
N GLU A 129 9.37 -14.10 -18.27
CA GLU A 129 8.84 -15.14 -19.14
C GLU A 129 7.32 -15.04 -19.31
N HIS A 130 6.80 -15.52 -20.43
CA HIS A 130 5.37 -15.54 -20.74
C HIS A 130 4.52 -16.38 -19.76
N ASN A 131 5.15 -17.26 -18.99
CA ASN A 131 4.53 -18.12 -17.97
C ASN A 131 4.43 -17.46 -16.58
N GLY A 132 4.83 -16.19 -16.43
CA GLY A 132 4.85 -15.43 -15.17
C GLY A 132 6.10 -15.65 -14.30
N THR A 133 7.07 -16.45 -14.74
CA THR A 133 8.37 -16.60 -14.08
C THR A 133 9.27 -15.39 -14.40
N VAL A 134 10.04 -14.94 -13.41
CA VAL A 134 10.97 -13.82 -13.53
C VAL A 134 12.35 -14.19 -13.01
N HIS A 135 13.36 -13.96 -13.84
CA HIS A 135 14.77 -14.14 -13.52
C HIS A 135 15.39 -12.81 -13.11
N LEU A 136 15.87 -12.76 -11.86
CA LEU A 136 16.42 -11.57 -11.21
C LEU A 136 17.93 -11.75 -11.00
N THR A 137 18.74 -11.12 -11.84
CA THR A 137 20.21 -11.21 -11.77
C THR A 137 20.75 -10.21 -10.75
N ILE A 138 21.29 -10.70 -9.63
CA ILE A 138 21.87 -9.85 -8.57
C ILE A 138 23.28 -9.37 -8.99
N ILE A 139 24.08 -10.31 -9.47
CA ILE A 139 25.41 -10.12 -10.08
C ILE A 139 25.53 -11.13 -11.23
N PRO A 140 26.44 -10.92 -12.21
CA PRO A 140 26.69 -11.93 -13.25
C PRO A 140 26.97 -13.30 -12.64
N GLY A 141 26.27 -14.34 -13.12
CA GLY A 141 26.34 -15.70 -12.57
C GLY A 141 25.49 -15.99 -11.33
N LYS A 142 24.84 -14.99 -10.71
CA LYS A 142 23.91 -15.19 -9.57
C LYS A 142 22.51 -14.67 -9.89
N VAL A 143 21.67 -15.59 -10.32
CA VAL A 143 20.25 -15.34 -10.65
C VAL A 143 19.36 -15.87 -9.53
N LYS A 144 18.27 -15.15 -9.24
CA LYS A 144 17.17 -15.60 -8.40
C LYS A 144 15.90 -15.69 -9.25
N GLU A 145 15.24 -16.84 -9.23
CA GLU A 145 13.94 -17.01 -9.86
C GLU A 145 12.81 -16.66 -8.87
N ILE A 146 11.74 -16.04 -9.36
CA ILE A 146 10.46 -15.88 -8.66
C ILE A 146 9.28 -16.09 -9.62
N LYS A 147 8.07 -16.30 -9.07
CA LYS A 147 6.81 -16.33 -9.82
C LYS A 147 5.94 -15.13 -9.42
N LEU A 148 5.35 -14.45 -10.41
CA LEU A 148 4.44 -13.30 -10.24
C LEU A 148 2.98 -13.62 -10.60
#